data_AF-A0A645D063-F1
#
_entry.id   AF-A0A645D063-F1
#
_cell.length_a   1.000
_cell.length_b   1.000
_cell.length_c   1.000
_cell.angle_alpha   90.00
_cell.angle_beta   90.00
_cell.angle_gamma   90.00
#
_symmetry.space_group_name_H-M   'P 1'
#
loop_
_entity.id
_entity.type
_entity.pdbx_description
1 polymer ?
#
loop_
_entity_poly.entity_id
_entity_poly.type
_entity_poly.pdbx_seq_one_letter_code
_entity_poly.pdbx_strand_id
1 'polypeptide(L)'
;MTKRLGEDHENARYLGKRLLEIPGIELNPDKIQINMVFFKLNRPDFDPNLLVSKFFDKGIKINGEEGGLFRFVTNNDVNKQDIDFVINTMKKILL
;
A
#
# COMPACT_ATOMS: atom_id res chain seq x y z
N MET A 1 3.59 17.03 -21.06
CA MET A 1 2.68 16.35 -20.10
C MET A 1 3.37 16.26 -18.75
N THR A 2 3.38 17.37 -17.99
CA THR A 2 4.26 17.57 -16.82
C THR A 2 3.50 17.95 -15.54
N LYS A 3 2.17 17.82 -15.50
CA LYS A 3 1.33 18.34 -14.42
C LYS A 3 0.89 17.34 -13.35
N ARG A 4 1.23 16.04 -13.43
CA ARG A 4 0.65 14.99 -12.54
C ARG A 4 1.60 14.28 -11.56
N LEU A 5 2.91 14.50 -11.65
CA LEU A 5 3.87 13.98 -10.67
C LEU A 5 3.58 14.44 -9.24
N GLY A 6 3.05 15.66 -9.08
CA GLY A 6 2.61 16.17 -7.77
C GLY A 6 1.48 15.34 -7.17
N GLU A 7 0.48 15.01 -7.97
CA GLU A 7 -0.68 14.21 -7.55
C GLU A 7 -0.26 12.79 -7.16
N ASP A 8 0.64 12.15 -7.92
CA ASP A 8 1.16 10.83 -7.60
C ASP A 8 1.92 10.82 -6.26
N HIS A 9 2.71 11.86 -5.99
CA HIS A 9 3.43 12.03 -4.72
C HIS A 9 2.47 12.30 -3.56
N GLU A 10 1.42 13.10 -3.78
CA GLU A 10 0.37 13.31 -2.79
C GLU A 10 -0.41 12.04 -2.49
N ASN A 11 -0.73 11.24 -3.52
CA ASN A 11 -1.38 9.96 -3.39
C ASN A 11 -0.49 8.94 -2.66
N ALA A 12 0.82 8.90 -2.94
CA ALA A 12 1.75 8.04 -2.20
C ALA A 12 1.84 8.44 -0.72
N ARG A 13 1.92 9.74 -0.41
CA ARG A 13 1.88 10.23 0.97
C ARG A 13 0.55 9.90 1.66
N TYR A 14 -0.56 10.04 0.95
CA TYR A 14 -1.88 9.69 1.45
C TYR A 14 -1.97 8.18 1.77
N LEU A 15 -1.57 7.34 0.82
CA LEU A 15 -1.49 5.89 1.00
C LEU A 15 -0.63 5.52 2.22
N GLY A 16 0.58 6.07 2.34
CA GLY A 16 1.46 5.84 3.49
C GLY A 16 0.81 6.22 4.83
N LYS A 17 0.15 7.38 4.91
CA LYS A 17 -0.56 7.78 6.14
C LYS A 17 -1.68 6.82 6.49
N ARG A 18 -2.45 6.37 5.50
CA ARG A 18 -3.57 5.44 5.71
C ARG A 18 -3.09 4.03 6.08
N LEU A 19 -1.95 3.59 5.56
CA LEU A 19 -1.31 2.32 5.92
C LEU A 19 -0.92 2.28 7.40
N LEU A 20 -0.43 3.39 7.96
CA LEU A 20 -0.09 3.51 9.39
C LEU A 20 -1.29 3.35 10.33
N GLU A 21 -2.53 3.46 9.83
CA GLU A 21 -3.73 3.21 10.63
C GLU A 21 -3.95 1.72 10.93
N ILE A 22 -3.22 0.83 10.27
CA ILE A 22 -3.39 -0.62 10.37
C ILE A 22 -2.36 -1.20 11.36
N PRO A 23 -2.79 -1.84 12.46
CA PRO A 23 -1.89 -2.44 13.44
C PRO A 23 -1.00 -3.52 12.84
N GLY A 24 0.31 -3.38 13.06
CA GLY A 24 1.35 -4.27 12.52
C GLY A 24 1.97 -3.80 11.22
N ILE A 25 1.54 -2.65 10.66
CA ILE A 25 2.27 -2.02 9.56
C ILE A 25 3.37 -1.11 10.13
N GLU A 26 4.59 -1.31 9.64
CA GLU A 26 5.73 -0.43 9.89
C GLU A 26 6.14 0.26 8.59
N LEU A 27 6.07 1.58 8.56
CA LEU A 27 6.58 2.38 7.44
C LEU A 27 7.09 3.73 7.94
N ASN A 28 8.04 4.29 7.20
CA ASN A 28 8.52 5.64 7.48
C ASN A 28 7.94 6.62 6.43
N PRO A 29 6.98 7.49 6.82
CA PRO A 29 6.35 8.42 5.89
C PRO A 29 7.33 9.47 5.33
N ASP A 30 8.39 9.82 6.06
CA ASP A 30 9.41 10.78 5.61
C ASP A 30 10.26 10.23 4.46
N LYS A 31 10.27 8.90 4.29
CA LYS A 31 10.93 8.23 3.15
C LYS A 31 10.07 8.20 1.89
N ILE A 32 8.80 8.62 1.96
CA ILE A 32 7.92 8.68 0.79
C ILE A 32 8.19 9.98 0.02
N GLN A 33 9.24 9.93 -0.80
CA GLN A 33 9.69 11.07 -1.62
C GLN A 33 9.24 10.96 -3.09
N ILE A 34 8.76 9.79 -3.48
CA ILE A 34 8.33 9.46 -4.85
C ILE A 34 6.95 8.77 -4.81
N ASN A 35 6.50 8.24 -5.94
CA ASN A 35 5.25 7.51 -6.11
C ASN A 35 5.30 6.05 -5.58
N MET A 36 6.25 5.71 -4.71
CA MET A 36 6.41 4.37 -4.15
C MET A 36 6.34 4.40 -2.64
N VAL A 37 5.60 3.46 -2.07
CA VAL A 37 5.45 3.29 -0.63
C VAL A 37 5.93 1.90 -0.26
N PHE A 38 7.01 1.86 0.53
CA PHE A 38 7.55 0.65 1.10
C PHE A 38 7.10 0.52 2.55
N PHE A 39 6.59 -0.65 2.91
CA PHE A 39 6.17 -0.94 4.27
C PHE A 39 6.47 -2.40 4.63
N LYS A 40 6.64 -2.64 5.92
CA LYS A 40 6.79 -3.97 6.49
C LYS A 40 5.49 -4.35 7.20
N LEU A 41 5.07 -5.60 7.06
CA LEU A 41 3.99 -6.17 7.85
C LEU A 41 4.61 -6.98 8.98
N ASN A 42 4.71 -6.38 10.17
CA ASN A 42 5.21 -7.05 11.38
C ASN A 42 4.10 -7.90 12.01
N ARG A 43 3.76 -8.99 11.32
CA ARG A 43 2.87 -10.03 11.81
C ARG A 43 3.50 -11.40 11.57
N PRO A 44 4.26 -11.93 12.54
CA PRO A 44 5.00 -13.18 12.35
C PRO A 44 4.10 -14.39 12.06
N ASP A 45 2.84 -14.36 12.51
CA ASP A 45 1.87 -15.44 12.29
C ASP A 45 1.08 -15.31 10.97
N PHE A 46 1.36 -14.28 10.16
CA PHE A 46 0.61 -14.01 8.94
C PHE A 46 1.41 -14.40 7.70
N ASP A 47 0.84 -15.24 6.83
CA ASP A 47 1.45 -15.61 5.55
C ASP A 47 1.32 -14.47 4.51
N PRO A 48 2.43 -13.88 4.05
CA PRO A 48 2.41 -12.84 3.01
C PRO A 48 1.69 -13.25 1.72
N ASN A 49 1.72 -14.54 1.35
CA ASN A 49 1.04 -15.05 0.16
C ASN A 49 -0.48 -14.98 0.28
N LEU A 50 -1.01 -15.10 1.51
CA LEU A 50 -2.44 -14.96 1.78
C LEU A 50 -2.91 -13.55 1.43
N LEU A 51 -2.11 -12.52 1.73
CA LEU A 51 -2.45 -11.15 1.35
C LEU A 51 -2.57 -11.01 -0.16
N VAL A 52 -1.62 -11.56 -0.92
CA VAL A 52 -1.62 -11.53 -2.39
C VAL A 52 -2.87 -12.21 -2.94
N SER A 53 -3.21 -13.41 -2.47
CA SER A 53 -4.40 -14.15 -2.92
C SER A 53 -5.70 -13.42 -2.56
N LYS A 54 -5.85 -12.94 -1.32
CA LYS A 54 -7.06 -12.23 -0.88
C LYS A 54 -7.26 -10.90 -1.60
N PHE A 55 -6.17 -10.22 -1.92
CA PHE A 55 -6.19 -9.01 -2.75
C PHE A 55 -6.66 -9.33 -4.17
N PHE A 56 -6.13 -10.41 -4.75
CA PHE A 56 -6.49 -10.84 -6.09
C PHE A 56 -7.98 -11.20 -6.21
N ASP A 57 -8.57 -11.86 -5.20
CA ASP A 57 -10.01 -12.14 -5.13
C ASP A 57 -10.89 -10.87 -5.12
N LYS A 58 -10.32 -9.73 -4.74
CA LYS A 58 -10.97 -8.41 -4.76
C LYS A 58 -10.63 -7.59 -6.00
N GLY A 59 -9.95 -8.19 -6.98
CA GLY A 59 -9.52 -7.51 -8.20
C GLY A 59 -8.30 -6.60 -8.01
N ILE A 60 -7.60 -6.72 -6.88
CA ILE A 60 -6.40 -5.91 -6.58
C ILE A 60 -5.16 -6.75 -6.82
N LYS A 61 -4.28 -6.31 -7.71
CA LYS A 61 -3.02 -6.99 -7.99
C LYS A 61 -1.89 -6.37 -7.19
N ILE A 62 -1.26 -7.18 -6.33
CA ILE A 62 -0.05 -6.80 -5.59
C ILE A 62 1.05 -7.83 -5.81
N ASN A 63 2.29 -7.41 -5.58
CA ASN A 63 3.41 -8.35 -5.48
C ASN A 63 3.57 -8.78 -4.02
N GLY A 64 4.13 -9.97 -3.80
CA GLY A 64 4.58 -10.39 -2.49
C GLY A 64 5.70 -9.50 -1.94
N GLU A 65 6.05 -9.71 -0.68
CA GLU A 65 7.18 -9.00 -0.08
C GLU A 65 8.52 -9.46 -0.66
N GLU A 66 9.43 -8.51 -0.84
CA GLU A 66 10.80 -8.76 -1.26
C GLU A 66 11.73 -8.27 -0.15
N GLY A 67 12.54 -9.16 0.42
CA GLY A 67 13.38 -8.83 1.58
C GLY A 67 12.58 -8.39 2.82
N GLY A 68 11.35 -8.87 2.98
CA GLY A 68 10.46 -8.51 4.10
C GLY A 68 9.78 -7.14 3.95
N LEU A 69 9.79 -6.56 2.74
CA LEU A 69 9.12 -5.31 2.43
C LEU A 69 8.10 -5.48 1.31
N PHE A 70 6.89 -4.99 1.55
CA PHE A 70 5.91 -4.77 0.50
C PHE A 70 6.15 -3.43 -0.18
N ARG A 71 5.79 -3.36 -1.46
CA ARG A 71 5.94 -2.16 -2.28
C ARG A 71 4.65 -1.85 -3.03
N PHE A 72 4.01 -0.74 -2.68
CA PHE A 72 2.91 -0.18 -3.45
C PHE A 72 3.39 1.00 -4.29
N VAL A 73 2.77 1.18 -5.45
CA VAL A 73 3.13 2.22 -6.42
C VAL A 73 1.87 2.97 -6.81
N THR A 74 1.88 4.30 -6.69
CA THR A 74 0.84 5.17 -7.23
C THR A 74 1.23 5.62 -8.64
N ASN A 75 0.25 5.76 -9.51
CA ASN A 75 0.43 6.26 -10.87
C ASN A 75 -0.83 7.00 -11.32
N ASN A 76 -0.81 7.51 -12.56
CA ASN A 76 -1.90 8.29 -13.14
C ASN A 76 -3.29 7.60 -13.14
N ASP A 77 -3.34 6.28 -12.99
CA ASP A 77 -4.58 5.49 -12.98
C ASP A 77 -5.04 5.14 -11.55
N VAL A 78 -4.33 5.61 -10.52
CA VAL A 78 -4.64 5.39 -9.10
C VAL A 78 -5.10 6.70 -8.47
N ASN A 79 -6.37 6.75 -8.08
CA ASN A 79 -6.95 7.88 -7.36
C ASN A 79 -7.11 7.58 -5.85
N LYS A 80 -7.55 8.57 -5.08
CA LYS A 80 -7.75 8.43 -3.63
C LYS A 80 -8.79 7.38 -3.25
N GLN A 81 -9.84 7.21 -4.06
CA GLN A 81 -10.88 6.20 -3.81
C GLN A 81 -10.33 4.77 -3.98
N ASP A 82 -9.43 4.56 -4.96
CA ASP A 82 -8.74 3.28 -5.13
C ASP A 82 -7.83 2.98 -3.92
N ILE A 83 -7.12 4.00 -3.43
CA ILE A 83 -6.33 3.91 -2.19
C ILE A 83 -7.23 3.53 -1.00
N ASP A 84 -8.39 4.20 -0.86
CA ASP A 84 -9.33 3.90 0.22
C ASP A 84 -9.85 2.47 0.13
N PHE A 85 -10.13 1.98 -1.08
CA PHE A 85 -10.56 0.61 -1.32
C PHE A 85 -9.47 -0.41 -0.93
N VAL A 86 -8.21 -0.16 -1.30
CA VAL A 86 -7.05 -0.97 -0.91
C VAL A 86 -6.88 -1.02 0.61
N ILE A 87 -6.94 0.14 1.27
CA ILE A 87 -6.77 0.24 2.73
C ILE A 87 -7.89 -0.48 3.46
N ASN A 88 -9.14 -0.31 3.01
CA ASN A 88 -10.28 -0.99 3.59
C ASN A 88 -10.21 -2.51 3.39
N THR A 89 -9.69 -2.96 2.24
CA THR A 89 -9.46 -4.38 1.97
C THR A 89 -8.37 -4.95 2.87
N MET A 90 -7.25 -4.24 3.05
CA MET A 90 -6.21 -4.62 4.02
C MET A 90 -6.76 -4.71 5.44
N LYS A 91 -7.53 -3.71 5.89
CA LYS A 91 -8.15 -3.73 7.21
C LYS A 91 -9.03 -4.97 7.39
N LYS A 92 -9.84 -5.35 6.40
CA LYS A 92 -10.69 -6.55 6.46
C LYS A 92 -9.91 -7.88 6.47
N ILE A 93 -8.68 -7.89 5.97
CA ILE A 93 -7.85 -9.11 5.92
C ILE A 93 -7.01 -9.24 7.19
N LEU A 94 -6.59 -8.11 7.77
CA LEU A 94 -5.65 -8.05 8.89
C LEU A 94 -6.31 -7.76 10.25
N LEU A 95 -7.53 -7.25 10.29
CA LEU A 95 -8.34 -7.06 11.51
C LEU A 95 -9.48 -8.08 11.52
#